data_AF-D5H9D9-F1
#
_entry.id   AF-D5H9D9-F1
#
_cell.length_a   1.000
_cell.length_b   1.000
_cell.length_c   1.000
_cell.angle_alpha   90.00
_cell.angle_beta   90.00
_cell.angle_gamma   90.00
#
_symmetry.space_group_name_H-M   'P 1'
#
loop_
_entity.id
_entity.type
_entity.pdbx_description
1 polymer ?
#
loop_
_entity_poly.entity_id
_entity_poly.type
_entity_poly.pdbx_seq_one_letter_code
_entity_poly.pdbx_strand_id
1 'polypeptide(L)'
;MPVRRRSARAASSRWSPTRAMRGETKRPTPWRPGRRPSRRRSFGPCPIGSRIGATTRRACLQSRSVTPKRGPSPPCWGLPLSPRSYPGRAMCLILFAKDVHPEYPLIFAGNRDEFYDRPTAPAAFWDDAPHVLGGRDLKAGGTWLGITRKGHWATVTNVRDERPRRDDAPSRGRLVADYLREEPAPEAYLDGLETEADQYNGFNVLVGTPEKTFYYSNRDGTPRPVRSGIHGMSNAQLDDSWPKVERGTSGLDALCEDKDLSIEALFDILDDRQPAPDGQLPQTGVGRETERMLSPPFIDGDEAYGTRASTVFLVHRSGRVTFAERSFDGGTATETRDFSFNLASPVAS
;
A
#
# COMPACT_ATOMS: atom_id res chain seq x y z
N MET A 1 10.44 -82.68 -1.90
CA MET A 1 9.17 -83.06 -2.56
C MET A 1 8.37 -81.78 -2.82
N PRO A 2 8.27 -81.36 -4.09
CA PRO A 2 7.54 -80.16 -4.53
C PRO A 2 6.04 -80.46 -4.64
N VAL A 3 5.19 -79.45 -4.88
CA VAL A 3 4.09 -79.51 -5.88
C VAL A 3 3.23 -78.22 -5.86
N ARG A 4 3.33 -77.52 -7.00
CA ARG A 4 2.29 -76.88 -7.84
C ARG A 4 1.53 -75.62 -7.37
N ARG A 5 1.91 -74.54 -8.07
CA ARG A 5 1.07 -73.58 -8.82
C ARG A 5 -0.39 -74.02 -9.05
N ARG A 6 -1.32 -73.06 -8.91
CA ARG A 6 -2.31 -72.75 -9.96
C ARG A 6 -2.77 -71.28 -9.91
N SER A 7 -2.53 -70.62 -11.02
CA SER A 7 -3.13 -69.37 -11.48
C SER A 7 -4.60 -69.56 -11.85
N ALA A 8 -5.44 -68.55 -11.66
CA ALA A 8 -6.56 -68.27 -12.55
C ALA A 8 -6.77 -66.75 -12.66
N ARG A 9 -6.79 -66.29 -13.91
CA ARG A 9 -7.02 -64.94 -14.38
C ARG A 9 -8.52 -64.71 -14.63
N ALA A 10 -8.86 -63.42 -14.66
CA ALA A 10 -9.83 -62.75 -15.54
C ALA A 10 -11.34 -62.90 -15.26
N ALA A 11 -11.96 -61.76 -14.94
CA ALA A 11 -13.11 -61.27 -15.71
C ALA A 11 -13.12 -59.73 -15.69
N SER A 12 -12.81 -59.18 -16.87
CA SER A 12 -13.08 -57.80 -17.27
C SER A 12 -14.58 -57.62 -17.55
N SER A 13 -15.18 -56.52 -17.10
CA SER A 13 -16.40 -56.00 -17.71
C SER A 13 -16.22 -54.52 -18.06
N ARG A 14 -15.94 -54.30 -19.34
CA ARG A 14 -16.09 -53.02 -20.05
C ARG A 14 -17.55 -52.58 -19.95
N TRP A 15 -17.77 -51.31 -19.63
CA TRP A 15 -19.00 -50.60 -19.96
C TRP A 15 -18.63 -49.28 -20.65
N SER A 16 -19.14 -49.10 -21.86
CA SER A 16 -19.18 -47.87 -22.66
C SER A 16 -20.23 -48.11 -23.74
N PRO A 17 -20.74 -47.09 -24.41
CA PRO A 17 -21.48 -45.93 -23.89
C PRO A 17 -22.86 -45.82 -24.60
N THR A 18 -23.79 -45.02 -24.09
CA THR A 18 -25.00 -44.67 -24.86
C THR A 18 -25.39 -43.20 -24.70
N ARG A 19 -25.08 -42.46 -25.77
CA ARG A 19 -25.94 -41.55 -26.53
C ARG A 19 -26.62 -40.36 -25.83
N ALA A 20 -25.99 -39.21 -26.04
CA ALA A 20 -26.52 -37.94 -26.54
C ALA A 20 -28.04 -37.66 -26.44
N MET A 21 -28.36 -36.59 -25.71
CA MET A 21 -29.49 -35.69 -26.01
C MET A 21 -28.96 -34.26 -26.13
N ARG A 22 -29.35 -33.61 -27.22
CA ARG A 22 -29.09 -32.21 -27.57
C ARG A 22 -30.00 -31.31 -26.74
N GLY A 23 -29.44 -30.25 -26.17
CA GLY A 23 -30.15 -29.07 -25.69
C GLY A 23 -29.47 -27.84 -26.28
N GLU A 24 -30.14 -27.18 -27.22
CA GLU A 24 -29.70 -25.96 -27.89
C GLU A 24 -30.05 -24.70 -27.10
N THR A 25 -29.30 -23.63 -27.43
CA THR A 25 -29.53 -22.20 -27.19
C THR A 25 -29.24 -21.69 -25.75
N LYS A 26 -28.58 -20.56 -25.50
CA LYS A 26 -28.31 -19.35 -26.30
C LYS A 26 -26.88 -18.84 -26.06
N ARG A 27 -26.22 -18.37 -27.13
CA ARG A 27 -24.98 -17.59 -27.08
C ARG A 27 -25.26 -16.17 -26.56
N PRO A 28 -24.37 -15.56 -25.75
CA PRO A 28 -24.46 -14.15 -25.43
C PRO A 28 -24.06 -13.29 -26.64
N THR A 29 -24.87 -12.26 -26.91
CA THR A 29 -24.64 -11.23 -27.92
C THR A 29 -23.39 -10.41 -27.59
N PRO A 30 -22.53 -10.05 -28.57
CA PRO A 30 -21.42 -9.15 -28.32
C PRO A 30 -21.92 -7.71 -28.18
N TRP A 31 -21.58 -7.07 -27.06
CA TRP A 31 -21.90 -5.68 -26.76
C TRP A 31 -21.03 -4.75 -27.63
N ARG A 32 -21.66 -3.87 -28.41
CA ARG A 32 -20.98 -2.80 -29.18
C ARG A 32 -20.90 -1.53 -28.33
N PRO A 33 -19.77 -0.82 -28.28
CA PRO A 33 -19.69 0.46 -27.58
C PRO A 33 -20.47 1.54 -28.35
N GLY A 34 -21.44 2.15 -27.66
CA GLY A 34 -22.20 3.30 -28.13
C GLY A 34 -21.31 4.54 -28.27
N ARG A 35 -21.41 5.18 -29.44
CA ARG A 35 -20.80 6.47 -29.76
C ARG A 35 -21.31 7.55 -28.79
N ARG A 36 -20.40 8.23 -28.09
CA ARG A 36 -20.69 9.50 -27.40
C ARG A 36 -20.94 10.61 -28.45
N PRO A 37 -22.02 11.40 -28.35
CA PRO A 37 -22.12 12.61 -29.15
C PRO A 37 -21.29 13.73 -28.51
N SER A 38 -20.32 14.23 -29.27
CA SER A 38 -19.65 15.50 -29.02
C SER A 38 -20.66 16.64 -29.03
N ARG A 39 -20.86 17.32 -27.91
CA ARG A 39 -21.46 18.66 -27.90
C ARG A 39 -20.40 19.69 -27.54
N ARG A 40 -19.79 20.24 -28.59
CA ARG A 40 -19.24 21.60 -28.57
C ARG A 40 -20.41 22.56 -28.34
N ARG A 41 -20.30 23.40 -27.31
CA ARG A 41 -21.01 24.68 -27.25
C ARG A 41 -20.00 25.76 -26.96
N SER A 42 -19.49 26.33 -28.05
CA SER A 42 -18.98 27.69 -28.13
C SER A 42 -20.16 28.65 -28.14
N PHE A 43 -20.22 29.57 -27.19
CA PHE A 43 -20.93 30.84 -27.36
C PHE A 43 -20.04 31.96 -26.83
N GLY A 44 -19.69 32.86 -27.75
CA GLY A 44 -18.98 34.10 -27.49
C GLY A 44 -19.88 35.18 -26.85
N PRO A 45 -19.32 36.38 -26.66
CA PRO A 45 -19.70 37.33 -25.62
C PRO A 45 -20.74 38.36 -26.08
N CYS A 46 -21.48 38.95 -25.15
CA CYS A 46 -22.25 40.18 -25.36
C CYS A 46 -22.72 40.79 -24.01
N PRO A 47 -23.16 42.08 -23.96
CA PRO A 47 -22.32 43.14 -23.41
C PRO A 47 -23.04 44.15 -22.48
N ILE A 48 -22.29 45.17 -22.03
CA ILE A 48 -22.67 46.56 -21.69
C ILE A 48 -23.56 46.85 -20.45
N GLY A 49 -23.06 47.81 -19.66
CA GLY A 49 -23.84 48.75 -18.82
C GLY A 49 -23.14 49.05 -17.48
N SER A 50 -22.19 49.99 -17.35
CA SER A 50 -22.38 51.44 -17.10
C SER A 50 -23.37 51.73 -15.95
N ARG A 51 -23.14 52.56 -14.92
CA ARG A 51 -22.35 53.81 -14.84
C ARG A 51 -22.51 54.43 -13.42
N ILE A 52 -21.56 55.32 -13.06
CA ILE A 52 -21.66 56.49 -12.12
C ILE A 52 -21.72 56.14 -10.61
N GLY A 53 -20.99 56.77 -9.69
CA GLY A 53 -20.12 57.96 -9.61
C GLY A 53 -19.80 58.16 -8.11
N ALA A 54 -19.08 59.14 -7.59
CA ALA A 54 -18.17 60.17 -8.06
C ALA A 54 -17.52 60.77 -6.79
N THR A 55 -16.24 61.16 -6.87
CA THR A 55 -15.59 62.35 -6.24
C THR A 55 -15.67 62.57 -4.72
N THR A 56 -14.55 62.84 -4.02
CA THR A 56 -13.85 64.15 -4.00
C THR A 56 -12.48 64.03 -3.26
N ARG A 57 -11.35 64.47 -3.87
CA ARG A 57 -10.56 65.72 -3.63
C ARG A 57 -9.99 65.88 -2.20
N ARG A 58 -8.67 65.90 -1.95
CA ARG A 58 -7.66 67.01 -2.05
C ARG A 58 -6.48 66.54 -1.15
N ALA A 59 -5.23 67.02 -1.14
CA ALA A 59 -4.42 67.97 -1.88
C ALA A 59 -2.94 67.68 -1.51
N CYS A 60 -2.04 68.11 -2.38
CA CYS A 60 -0.58 68.04 -2.27
C CYS A 60 -0.02 69.14 -1.33
N LEU A 61 1.09 68.87 -0.61
CA LEU A 61 2.34 69.66 -0.60
C LEU A 61 3.33 69.22 0.52
N GLN A 62 4.52 68.80 0.09
CA GLN A 62 5.90 69.15 0.55
C GLN A 62 6.10 69.61 2.01
N SER A 63 7.15 69.29 2.77
CA SER A 63 8.46 68.65 2.57
C SER A 63 9.14 68.58 3.97
N ARG A 64 10.05 67.63 4.19
CA ARG A 64 11.33 67.84 4.91
C ARG A 64 12.12 66.53 4.98
N SER A 65 13.34 66.63 4.48
CA SER A 65 14.41 65.64 4.45
C SER A 65 15.05 65.46 5.83
N VAL A 66 15.20 64.20 6.27
CA VAL A 66 16.21 63.79 7.26
C VAL A 66 16.75 62.43 6.82
N THR A 67 18.04 62.40 6.48
CA THR A 67 18.81 61.18 6.22
C THR A 67 19.38 60.63 7.53
N PRO A 68 19.24 59.34 7.86
CA PRO A 68 20.10 58.69 8.83
C PRO A 68 21.23 57.95 8.12
N LYS A 69 22.46 58.17 8.61
CA LYS A 69 23.69 57.49 8.21
C LYS A 69 23.58 55.99 8.48
N ARG A 70 23.97 55.16 7.51
CA ARG A 70 24.19 53.71 7.66
C ARG A 70 25.49 53.48 8.44
N GLY A 71 25.39 52.84 9.61
CA GLY A 71 26.52 52.17 10.26
C GLY A 71 26.69 50.74 9.69
N PRO A 72 27.89 50.13 9.83
CA PRO A 72 28.14 48.79 9.29
C PRO A 72 27.39 47.72 10.09
N SER A 73 26.72 46.82 9.37
CA SER A 73 26.04 45.65 9.92
C SER A 73 27.05 44.68 10.57
N PRO A 74 26.73 44.05 11.72
CA PRO A 74 27.56 42.98 12.26
C PRO A 74 27.47 41.74 11.37
N PRO A 75 28.50 40.86 11.38
CA PRO A 75 28.49 39.64 10.58
C PRO A 75 27.33 38.74 11.01
N CYS A 76 26.49 38.37 10.05
CA CYS A 76 25.45 37.36 10.22
C CYS A 76 26.14 36.03 10.53
N TRP A 77 26.12 35.63 11.80
CA TRP A 77 26.31 34.23 12.17
C TRP A 77 25.22 33.43 11.48
N GLY A 78 25.65 32.50 10.62
CA GLY A 78 24.75 31.60 9.90
C GLY A 78 23.86 30.87 10.90
N LEU A 79 22.55 31.08 10.76
CA LEU A 79 21.57 30.18 11.34
C LEU A 79 21.84 28.79 10.76
N PRO A 80 21.90 27.72 11.58
CA PRO A 80 22.03 26.38 11.05
C PRO A 80 20.84 26.12 10.12
N LEU A 81 21.13 25.56 8.94
CA LEU A 81 20.14 25.09 8.00
C LEU A 81 19.14 24.21 8.77
N SER A 82 17.85 24.57 8.69
CA SER A 82 16.75 23.74 9.18
C SER A 82 16.96 22.30 8.71
N PRO A 83 16.72 21.28 9.56
CA PRO A 83 16.69 19.91 9.08
C PRO A 83 15.70 19.84 7.92
N ARG A 84 16.07 19.15 6.84
CA ARG A 84 15.23 18.96 5.66
C ARG A 84 13.89 18.42 6.16
N SER A 85 12.85 19.25 6.12
CA SER A 85 11.51 18.84 6.52
C SER A 85 10.98 17.89 5.45
N TYR A 86 11.27 16.60 5.58
CA TYR A 86 10.54 15.58 4.83
C TYR A 86 9.11 15.64 5.34
N PRO A 87 8.13 16.12 4.55
CA PRO A 87 6.76 16.01 4.99
C PRO A 87 6.52 14.51 5.17
N GLY A 88 6.05 14.06 6.34
CA GLY A 88 5.83 12.65 6.72
C GLY A 88 4.77 11.93 5.88
N ARG A 89 5.01 11.91 4.57
CA ARG A 89 4.21 11.43 3.44
C ARG A 89 4.87 10.23 2.75
N ALA A 90 6.08 9.86 3.16
CA ALA A 90 6.75 8.66 2.71
C ALA A 90 6.46 7.55 3.75
N MET A 91 5.91 6.43 3.27
CA MET A 91 5.51 5.15 3.93
C MET A 91 4.45 4.54 3.01
N CYS A 92 4.55 3.42 2.32
CA CYS A 92 5.48 2.28 2.26
C CYS A 92 5.48 1.81 0.78
N LEU A 93 6.16 0.70 0.45
CA LEU A 93 5.81 -0.13 -0.71
C LEU A 93 5.14 -1.41 -0.22
N ILE A 94 4.04 -1.80 -0.86
CA ILE A 94 3.29 -3.02 -0.59
C ILE A 94 3.06 -3.73 -1.92
N LEU A 95 3.33 -5.03 -1.95
CA LEU A 95 3.10 -5.93 -3.08
C LEU A 95 2.37 -7.16 -2.54
N PHE A 96 1.33 -7.61 -3.23
CA PHE A 96 0.68 -8.86 -2.87
C PHE A 96 0.08 -9.58 -4.06
N ALA A 97 0.06 -10.90 -3.98
CA ALA A 97 -0.54 -11.79 -4.94
C ALA A 97 -1.74 -12.46 -4.29
N LYS A 98 -2.92 -12.34 -4.92
CA LYS A 98 -4.18 -12.91 -4.42
C LYS A 98 -4.70 -13.97 -5.37
N ASP A 99 -4.70 -15.22 -4.91
CA ASP A 99 -5.24 -16.40 -5.60
C ASP A 99 -4.74 -16.56 -7.05
N VAL A 100 -3.43 -16.39 -7.22
CA VAL A 100 -2.73 -16.59 -8.51
C VAL A 100 -1.70 -17.71 -8.43
N HIS A 101 -1.01 -17.88 -7.30
CA HIS A 101 -0.07 -18.98 -7.11
C HIS A 101 -0.83 -20.30 -6.82
N PRO A 102 -0.37 -21.43 -7.38
CA PRO A 102 -1.03 -22.73 -7.18
C PRO A 102 -1.10 -23.17 -5.71
N GLU A 103 -0.10 -22.83 -4.88
CA GLU A 103 -0.02 -23.26 -3.48
C GLU A 103 -0.31 -22.16 -2.45
N TYR A 104 -0.23 -20.89 -2.85
CA TYR A 104 -0.30 -19.74 -1.94
C TYR A 104 -1.46 -18.81 -2.36
N PRO A 105 -2.66 -18.93 -1.75
CA PRO A 105 -3.77 -18.01 -2.01
C PRO A 105 -3.44 -16.56 -1.67
N LEU A 106 -2.48 -16.33 -0.79
CA LEU A 106 -2.00 -15.00 -0.44
C LEU A 106 -0.48 -15.01 -0.27
N ILE A 107 0.19 -14.18 -1.05
CA ILE A 107 1.60 -13.83 -0.93
C ILE A 107 1.66 -12.33 -0.66
N PHE A 108 2.48 -11.92 0.31
CA PHE A 108 2.67 -10.52 0.65
C PHE A 108 4.16 -10.21 0.79
N ALA A 109 4.54 -9.03 0.29
CA ALA A 109 5.86 -8.44 0.48
C ALA A 109 5.72 -6.92 0.64
N GLY A 110 6.32 -6.32 1.66
CA GLY A 110 6.25 -4.88 1.85
C GLY A 110 7.43 -4.29 2.62
N ASN A 111 7.78 -3.05 2.27
CA ASN A 111 8.79 -2.25 2.96
C ASN A 111 8.12 -1.20 3.83
N ARG A 112 8.54 -1.12 5.08
CA ARG A 112 8.23 -0.01 5.96
C ARG A 112 9.31 1.05 5.88
N ASP A 113 8.99 2.17 5.24
CA ASP A 113 9.86 3.33 5.15
C ASP A 113 9.48 4.35 6.23
N GLU A 114 10.38 4.73 7.11
CA GLU A 114 10.03 5.62 8.23
C GLU A 114 11.27 6.35 8.76
N PHE A 115 11.04 7.45 9.49
CA PHE A 115 12.11 8.10 10.24
C PHE A 115 12.78 7.14 11.24
N TYR A 116 14.12 7.21 11.32
CA TYR A 116 14.90 6.37 12.22
C TYR A 116 14.63 6.71 13.69
N ASP A 117 14.33 7.97 14.00
CA ASP A 117 14.02 8.44 15.35
C ASP A 117 12.64 7.99 15.87
N ARG A 118 11.78 7.43 15.00
CA ARG A 118 10.48 6.91 15.41
C ARG A 118 10.68 5.57 16.13
N PRO A 119 10.41 5.45 17.43
CA PRO A 119 10.62 4.20 18.13
C PRO A 119 9.66 3.11 17.60
N THR A 120 10.22 1.95 17.30
CA THR A 120 9.53 0.80 16.70
C THR A 120 10.03 -0.48 17.34
N ALA A 121 9.15 -1.45 17.59
CA ALA A 121 9.53 -2.81 17.92
C ALA A 121 9.44 -3.71 16.67
N PRO A 122 10.40 -4.62 16.47
CA PRO A 122 10.35 -5.61 15.40
C PRO A 122 9.18 -6.58 15.59
N ALA A 123 8.85 -7.32 14.54
CA ALA A 123 7.75 -8.27 14.53
C ALA A 123 7.88 -9.30 15.67
N ALA A 124 6.76 -9.49 16.35
CA ALA A 124 6.54 -10.50 17.37
C ALA A 124 5.03 -10.72 17.50
N PHE A 125 4.64 -11.80 18.17
CA PHE A 125 3.29 -11.87 18.73
C PHE A 125 3.16 -10.82 19.83
N TRP A 126 2.09 -10.02 19.81
CA TRP A 126 1.95 -8.91 20.74
C TRP A 126 1.57 -9.37 22.15
N ASP A 127 2.15 -8.75 23.18
CA ASP A 127 1.81 -9.08 24.57
C ASP A 127 0.36 -8.72 24.93
N ASP A 128 -0.15 -7.60 24.39
CA ASP A 128 -1.51 -7.11 24.62
C ASP A 128 -2.56 -7.73 23.67
N ALA A 129 -2.11 -8.45 22.64
CA ALA A 129 -2.96 -9.20 21.71
C ALA A 129 -2.20 -10.43 21.16
N PRO A 130 -2.05 -11.53 21.93
CA PRO A 130 -1.17 -12.66 21.59
C PRO A 130 -1.52 -13.46 20.32
N HIS A 131 -2.68 -13.16 19.73
CA HIS A 131 -3.10 -13.69 18.44
C HIS A 131 -2.62 -12.86 17.25
N VAL A 132 -2.08 -11.65 17.47
CA VAL A 132 -1.62 -10.73 16.43
C VAL A 132 -0.09 -10.84 16.27
N LEU A 133 0.37 -11.06 15.04
CA LEU A 133 1.78 -11.01 14.65
C LEU A 133 2.02 -9.79 13.77
N GLY A 134 3.00 -8.97 14.12
CA GLY A 134 3.45 -7.83 13.31
C GLY A 134 4.37 -6.90 14.11
N GLY A 135 5.08 -5.99 13.43
CA GLY A 135 5.88 -4.98 14.10
C GLY A 135 5.01 -3.92 14.80
N ARG A 136 5.61 -3.14 15.70
CA ARG A 136 4.87 -2.19 16.55
C ARG A 136 5.42 -0.78 16.46
N ASP A 137 4.55 0.19 16.22
CA ASP A 137 4.88 1.60 16.38
C ASP A 137 4.77 2.00 17.86
N LEU A 138 5.90 2.20 18.52
CA LEU A 138 5.95 2.50 19.95
C LEU A 138 5.60 3.96 20.26
N LYS A 139 5.57 4.83 19.24
CA LYS A 139 5.19 6.24 19.42
C LYS A 139 3.68 6.43 19.49
N ALA A 140 2.94 5.76 18.62
CA ALA A 140 1.48 5.91 18.56
C ALA A 140 0.69 4.64 18.94
N GLY A 141 1.36 3.53 19.26
CA GLY A 141 0.73 2.27 19.67
C GLY A 141 0.03 1.51 18.54
N GLY A 142 0.34 1.84 17.28
CA GLY A 142 -0.24 1.21 16.09
C GLY A 142 0.67 0.15 15.46
N THR A 143 0.35 -0.25 14.24
CA THR A 143 1.22 -1.05 13.37
C THR A 143 1.06 -0.63 11.90
N TRP A 144 2.04 -0.95 11.07
CA TRP A 144 1.95 -0.77 9.61
C TRP A 144 1.43 -2.02 8.91
N LEU A 145 1.59 -3.20 9.52
CA LEU A 145 1.30 -4.49 8.93
C LEU A 145 1.15 -5.55 10.03
N GLY A 146 0.21 -6.46 9.85
CA GLY A 146 0.19 -7.69 10.63
C GLY A 146 -0.77 -8.74 10.11
N ILE A 147 -0.69 -9.92 10.71
CA ILE A 147 -1.58 -11.06 10.47
C ILE A 147 -1.94 -11.73 11.81
N THR A 148 -3.18 -12.20 11.94
CA THR A 148 -3.64 -12.91 13.13
C THR A 148 -3.57 -14.42 12.98
N ARG A 149 -3.69 -15.14 14.09
CA ARG A 149 -3.82 -16.61 14.09
C ARG A 149 -5.04 -17.12 13.33
N LYS A 150 -6.08 -16.30 13.12
CA LYS A 150 -7.23 -16.66 12.26
C LYS A 150 -7.07 -16.22 10.80
N GLY A 151 -5.97 -15.54 10.49
CA GLY A 151 -5.66 -15.09 9.13
C GLY A 151 -6.20 -13.70 8.79
N HIS A 152 -6.75 -12.95 9.76
CA HIS A 152 -7.05 -11.54 9.53
C HIS A 152 -5.72 -10.82 9.31
N TRP A 153 -5.56 -10.15 8.19
CA TRP A 153 -4.37 -9.39 7.87
C TRP A 153 -4.76 -7.98 7.45
N ALA A 154 -3.89 -7.02 7.76
CA ALA A 154 -4.11 -5.64 7.35
C ALA A 154 -2.79 -4.91 7.18
N THR A 155 -2.82 -3.89 6.33
CA THR A 155 -1.68 -2.99 6.09
C THR A 155 -2.16 -1.60 5.72
N VAL A 156 -1.29 -0.60 5.90
CA VAL A 156 -1.60 0.79 5.59
C VAL A 156 -0.43 1.46 4.88
N THR A 157 -0.75 2.33 3.91
CA THR A 157 0.20 3.29 3.36
C THR A 157 -0.32 4.71 3.50
N ASN A 158 0.59 5.67 3.50
CA ASN A 158 0.25 7.09 3.51
C ASN A 158 -0.07 7.54 2.09
N VAL A 159 -1.12 8.33 1.88
CA VAL A 159 -1.31 8.99 0.58
C VAL A 159 -0.44 10.25 0.53
N ARG A 160 0.37 10.36 -0.54
CA ARG A 160 1.21 11.52 -0.83
C ARG A 160 0.51 12.41 -1.86
N ASP A 161 -0.30 13.33 -1.34
CA ASP A 161 -1.01 14.36 -2.11
C ASP A 161 -0.48 15.77 -1.79
N GLU A 162 -1.06 16.82 -2.40
CA GLU A 162 -0.70 18.22 -2.11
C GLU A 162 -1.40 18.78 -0.86
N ARG A 163 -2.31 18.03 -0.23
CA ARG A 163 -3.12 18.55 0.88
C ARG A 163 -2.23 18.80 2.10
N PRO A 164 -2.49 19.84 2.89
CA PRO A 164 -1.74 20.09 4.13
C PRO A 164 -1.84 18.90 5.08
N ARG A 165 -0.72 18.55 5.71
CA ARG A 165 -0.69 17.56 6.78
C ARG A 165 -1.32 18.16 8.03
N ARG A 166 -2.17 17.38 8.70
CA ARG A 166 -2.75 17.70 10.00
C ARG A 166 -1.94 17.02 11.11
N ASP A 167 -1.32 17.79 11.98
CA ASP A 167 -0.47 17.25 13.05
C ASP A 167 -1.27 16.67 14.21
N ASP A 168 -2.52 17.10 14.36
CA ASP A 168 -3.50 16.65 15.36
C ASP A 168 -4.29 15.40 14.93
N ALA A 169 -4.16 14.98 13.67
CA ALA A 169 -4.87 13.81 13.16
C ALA A 169 -4.36 12.50 13.81
N PRO A 170 -5.24 11.53 14.09
CA PRO A 170 -4.82 10.24 14.66
C PRO A 170 -3.85 9.49 13.75
N SER A 171 -3.01 8.64 14.36
CA SER A 171 -2.10 7.77 13.61
C SER A 171 -2.88 6.74 12.80
N ARG A 172 -2.58 6.65 11.49
CA ARG A 172 -3.17 5.67 10.58
C ARG A 172 -2.81 4.23 10.93
N GLY A 173 -1.69 4.01 11.62
CA GLY A 173 -1.32 2.68 12.11
C GLY A 173 -2.28 2.13 13.17
N ARG A 174 -3.14 2.98 13.75
CA ARG A 174 -4.23 2.55 14.63
C ARG A 174 -5.29 1.76 13.86
N LEU A 175 -5.58 2.13 12.62
CA LEU A 175 -6.55 1.42 11.77
C LEU A 175 -6.19 -0.07 11.65
N VAL A 176 -4.92 -0.34 11.34
CA VAL A 176 -4.41 -1.71 11.22
C VAL A 176 -4.45 -2.43 12.57
N ALA A 177 -4.02 -1.77 13.65
CA ALA A 177 -4.00 -2.37 14.97
C ALA A 177 -5.40 -2.73 15.50
N ASP A 178 -6.38 -1.86 15.30
CA ASP A 178 -7.76 -2.06 15.77
C ASP A 178 -8.43 -3.22 15.00
N TYR A 179 -8.28 -3.27 13.67
CA TYR A 179 -8.76 -4.41 12.87
C TYR A 179 -8.17 -5.75 13.30
N LEU A 180 -6.84 -5.81 13.52
CA LEU A 180 -6.16 -7.05 13.90
C LEU A 180 -6.54 -7.54 15.31
N ARG A 181 -6.78 -6.61 16.24
CA ARG A 181 -7.19 -6.96 17.61
C ARG A 181 -8.60 -7.52 17.65
N GLU A 182 -9.52 -6.87 16.95
CA GLU A 182 -10.94 -7.18 17.01
C GLU A 182 -11.36 -8.32 16.07
N GLU A 183 -10.59 -8.57 15.00
CA GLU A 183 -10.89 -9.59 13.99
C GLU A 183 -12.33 -9.51 13.40
N PRO A 184 -12.85 -8.31 13.06
CA PRO A 184 -14.17 -8.17 12.48
C PRO A 184 -14.18 -8.67 11.03
N ALA A 185 -15.38 -8.86 10.47
CA ALA A 185 -15.52 -9.05 9.03
C ALA A 185 -14.94 -7.82 8.28
N PRO A 186 -14.10 -8.02 7.24
CA PRO A 186 -13.45 -6.92 6.51
C PRO A 186 -14.41 -5.83 6.04
N GLU A 187 -15.55 -6.24 5.49
CA GLU A 187 -16.60 -5.34 4.99
C GLU A 187 -17.17 -4.47 6.12
N ALA A 188 -17.56 -5.08 7.23
CA ALA A 188 -18.14 -4.38 8.38
C ALA A 188 -17.16 -3.38 9.02
N TYR A 189 -15.87 -3.74 9.05
CA TYR A 189 -14.82 -2.83 9.54
C TYR A 189 -14.70 -1.58 8.66
N LEU A 190 -14.70 -1.76 7.33
CA LEU A 190 -14.56 -0.64 6.41
C LEU A 190 -15.80 0.25 6.36
N ASP A 191 -17.01 -0.32 6.50
CA ASP A 191 -18.25 0.46 6.62
C ASP A 191 -18.19 1.40 7.83
N GLY A 192 -17.67 0.92 8.97
CA GLY A 192 -17.43 1.76 10.15
C GLY A 192 -16.36 2.83 9.91
N LEU A 193 -15.21 2.44 9.34
CA LEU A 193 -14.10 3.33 9.05
C LEU A 193 -14.49 4.47 8.09
N GLU A 194 -15.34 4.21 7.11
CA GLU A 194 -15.79 5.24 6.15
C GLU A 194 -16.40 6.46 6.86
N THR A 195 -17.11 6.24 7.98
CA THR A 195 -17.74 7.33 8.74
C THR A 195 -16.76 8.22 9.51
N GLU A 196 -15.56 7.71 9.80
CA GLU A 196 -14.53 8.42 10.57
C GLU A 196 -13.30 8.79 9.73
N ALA A 197 -13.29 8.45 8.44
CA ALA A 197 -12.13 8.56 7.54
C ALA A 197 -11.56 9.98 7.41
N ASP A 198 -12.42 11.00 7.52
CA ASP A 198 -12.05 12.42 7.44
C ASP A 198 -11.28 12.91 8.67
N GLN A 199 -11.28 12.14 9.77
CA GLN A 199 -10.47 12.45 10.95
C GLN A 199 -8.98 12.20 10.69
N TYR A 200 -8.62 11.38 9.71
CA TYR A 200 -7.25 10.97 9.43
C TYR A 200 -6.59 11.79 8.31
N ASN A 201 -5.26 11.90 8.36
CA ASN A 201 -4.48 12.26 7.17
C ASN A 201 -4.69 11.22 6.05
N GLY A 202 -4.26 11.55 4.82
CA GLY A 202 -4.42 10.67 3.66
C GLY A 202 -3.85 9.27 3.91
N PHE A 203 -4.66 8.23 3.64
CA PHE A 203 -4.28 6.84 3.83
C PHE A 203 -4.88 5.94 2.76
N ASN A 204 -4.20 4.83 2.53
CA ASN A 204 -4.76 3.63 1.92
C ASN A 204 -4.68 2.50 2.93
N VAL A 205 -5.72 1.69 3.03
CA VAL A 205 -5.76 0.52 3.91
C VAL A 205 -6.22 -0.70 3.13
N LEU A 206 -5.55 -1.81 3.37
CA LEU A 206 -6.00 -3.14 2.97
C LEU A 206 -6.34 -3.89 4.24
N VAL A 207 -7.53 -4.48 4.28
CA VAL A 207 -7.96 -5.38 5.35
C VAL A 207 -8.53 -6.64 4.73
N GLY A 208 -8.27 -7.79 5.34
CA GLY A 208 -8.76 -9.03 4.77
C GLY A 208 -8.46 -10.28 5.57
N THR A 209 -8.76 -11.37 4.92
CA THR A 209 -8.44 -12.77 5.21
C THR A 209 -7.77 -13.35 3.96
N PRO A 210 -7.24 -14.59 3.98
CA PRO A 210 -6.70 -15.22 2.76
C PRO A 210 -7.74 -15.31 1.63
N GLU A 211 -9.02 -15.43 1.96
CA GLU A 211 -10.12 -15.57 0.99
C GLU A 211 -10.59 -14.21 0.46
N LYS A 212 -10.73 -13.24 1.36
CA LYS A 212 -11.34 -11.94 1.08
C LYS A 212 -10.43 -10.79 1.47
N THR A 213 -10.12 -9.93 0.50
CA THR A 213 -9.34 -8.71 0.72
C THR A 213 -10.15 -7.52 0.24
N PHE A 214 -10.17 -6.45 1.03
CA PHE A 214 -10.81 -5.20 0.70
C PHE A 214 -9.81 -4.06 0.79
N TYR A 215 -9.98 -3.10 -0.11
CA TYR A 215 -9.21 -1.88 -0.18
C TYR A 215 -10.11 -0.68 0.13
N TYR A 216 -9.57 0.26 0.89
CA TYR A 216 -10.18 1.56 1.11
C TYR A 216 -9.13 2.65 1.18
N SER A 217 -9.48 3.83 0.68
CA SER A 217 -8.66 5.03 0.81
C SER A 217 -9.57 6.22 1.01
N ASN A 218 -9.26 7.06 2.00
CA ASN A 218 -9.99 8.31 2.23
C ASN A 218 -9.72 9.38 1.14
N ARG A 219 -9.14 8.96 0.00
CA ARG A 219 -8.88 9.76 -1.20
C ARG A 219 -9.49 9.16 -2.47
N ASP A 220 -10.07 7.96 -2.41
CA ASP A 220 -10.43 7.17 -3.60
C ASP A 220 -11.89 6.65 -3.59
N GLY A 221 -12.76 7.30 -2.82
CA GLY A 221 -14.18 6.96 -2.75
C GLY A 221 -14.47 5.89 -1.71
N THR A 222 -15.34 4.95 -2.04
CA THR A 222 -15.90 3.96 -1.10
C THR A 222 -15.05 2.69 -0.99
N PRO A 223 -15.16 1.92 0.10
CA PRO A 223 -14.56 0.59 0.22
C PRO A 223 -14.91 -0.33 -0.94
N ARG A 224 -13.98 -1.21 -1.36
CA ARG A 224 -14.21 -2.17 -2.44
C ARG A 224 -13.44 -3.48 -2.28
N PRO A 225 -13.99 -4.61 -2.77
CA PRO A 225 -13.26 -5.88 -2.79
C PRO A 225 -12.10 -5.82 -3.79
N VAL A 226 -10.98 -6.42 -3.42
CA VAL A 226 -9.83 -6.66 -4.30
C VAL A 226 -10.02 -7.99 -5.02
N ARG A 227 -9.87 -7.97 -6.33
CA ARG A 227 -10.01 -9.16 -7.18
C ARG A 227 -8.78 -10.06 -7.07
N SER A 228 -8.86 -11.28 -7.57
CA SER A 228 -7.67 -12.12 -7.74
C SER A 228 -6.73 -11.47 -8.76
N GLY A 229 -5.42 -11.55 -8.50
CA GLY A 229 -4.40 -10.88 -9.30
C GLY A 229 -3.15 -10.54 -8.52
N ILE A 230 -2.18 -9.96 -9.22
CA ILE A 230 -1.01 -9.30 -8.65
C ILE A 230 -1.35 -7.82 -8.44
N HIS A 231 -1.04 -7.32 -7.25
CA HIS A 231 -1.37 -5.98 -6.84
C HIS A 231 -0.19 -5.29 -6.17
N GLY A 232 -0.17 -3.96 -6.29
CA GLY A 232 0.85 -3.16 -5.64
C GLY A 232 0.32 -1.80 -5.20
N MET A 233 0.86 -1.29 -4.10
CA MET A 233 0.44 -0.03 -3.52
C MET A 233 1.63 0.65 -2.88
N SER A 234 1.81 1.93 -3.18
CA SER A 234 2.76 2.77 -2.46
C SER A 234 2.05 3.97 -1.87
N ASN A 235 2.50 5.19 -2.18
CA ASN A 235 1.92 6.41 -1.64
C ASN A 235 0.81 7.03 -2.51
N ALA A 236 0.35 6.31 -3.52
CA ALA A 236 -0.85 6.63 -4.28
C ALA A 236 -1.85 5.49 -4.14
N GLN A 237 -2.85 5.42 -5.01
CA GLN A 237 -3.93 4.46 -4.93
C GLN A 237 -3.42 3.05 -5.27
N LEU A 238 -4.22 2.03 -4.91
CA LEU A 238 -3.95 0.64 -5.28
C LEU A 238 -3.83 0.50 -6.81
N ASP A 239 -2.76 -0.16 -7.24
CA ASP A 239 -2.40 -0.44 -8.63
C ASP A 239 -2.07 0.80 -9.48
N ASP A 240 -1.78 1.94 -8.86
CA ASP A 240 -1.26 3.10 -9.58
C ASP A 240 0.14 2.82 -10.16
N SER A 241 0.34 3.25 -11.41
CA SER A 241 1.56 3.07 -12.22
C SER A 241 2.75 3.89 -11.74
N TRP A 242 3.21 3.63 -10.52
CA TRP A 242 4.46 4.16 -10.01
C TRP A 242 5.61 3.22 -10.37
N PRO A 243 6.80 3.72 -10.76
CA PRO A 243 7.88 2.86 -11.24
C PRO A 243 8.28 1.73 -10.27
N LYS A 244 8.28 1.97 -8.96
CA LYS A 244 8.54 0.92 -7.96
C LYS A 244 7.40 -0.07 -7.78
N VAL A 245 6.16 0.36 -8.00
CA VAL A 245 4.99 -0.52 -7.99
C VAL A 245 5.08 -1.45 -9.19
N GLU A 246 5.25 -0.90 -10.40
CA GLU A 246 5.32 -1.69 -11.64
C GLU A 246 6.49 -2.68 -11.64
N ARG A 247 7.68 -2.26 -11.18
CA ARG A 247 8.83 -3.16 -11.02
C ARG A 247 8.54 -4.26 -10.01
N GLY A 248 8.03 -3.90 -8.83
CA GLY A 248 7.74 -4.85 -7.76
C GLY A 248 6.67 -5.86 -8.15
N THR A 249 5.56 -5.42 -8.78
CA THR A 249 4.50 -6.32 -9.25
C THR A 249 4.98 -7.22 -10.37
N SER A 250 5.82 -6.72 -11.28
CA SER A 250 6.40 -7.56 -12.35
C SER A 250 7.32 -8.64 -11.79
N GLY A 251 8.15 -8.32 -10.79
CA GLY A 251 8.97 -9.31 -10.09
C GLY A 251 8.12 -10.34 -9.35
N LEU A 252 7.06 -9.90 -8.66
CA LEU A 252 6.16 -10.80 -7.94
C LEU A 252 5.37 -11.72 -8.88
N ASP A 253 4.94 -11.22 -10.03
CA ASP A 253 4.26 -12.01 -11.06
C ASP A 253 5.16 -13.15 -11.57
N ALA A 254 6.43 -12.84 -11.90
CA ALA A 254 7.40 -13.84 -12.30
C ALA A 254 7.64 -14.92 -11.23
N LEU A 255 7.69 -14.52 -9.95
CA LEU A 255 7.81 -15.47 -8.85
C LEU A 255 6.54 -16.33 -8.65
N CYS A 256 5.37 -15.85 -9.06
CA CYS A 256 4.14 -16.64 -8.98
C CYS A 256 4.07 -17.78 -10.00
N GLU A 257 4.92 -17.74 -11.04
CA GLU A 257 5.06 -18.83 -12.01
C GLU A 257 5.97 -19.97 -11.50
N ASP A 258 6.83 -19.68 -10.52
CA ASP A 258 7.72 -20.65 -9.88
C ASP A 258 6.98 -21.43 -8.80
N LYS A 259 7.12 -22.77 -8.81
CA LYS A 259 6.51 -23.64 -7.80
C LYS A 259 7.30 -23.64 -6.49
N ASP A 260 8.60 -23.38 -6.55
CA ASP A 260 9.50 -23.41 -5.40
C ASP A 260 9.76 -21.99 -4.88
N LEU A 261 8.70 -21.19 -4.72
CA LEU A 261 8.76 -19.82 -4.22
C LEU A 261 9.50 -19.74 -2.88
N SER A 262 10.61 -19.00 -2.87
CA SER A 262 11.41 -18.71 -1.68
C SER A 262 11.05 -17.35 -1.09
N ILE A 263 11.02 -17.25 0.25
CA ILE A 263 10.90 -15.97 0.96
C ILE A 263 12.05 -15.02 0.66
N GLU A 264 13.25 -15.54 0.36
CA GLU A 264 14.41 -14.73 0.03
C GLU A 264 14.24 -14.02 -1.31
N ALA A 265 13.61 -14.67 -2.29
CA ALA A 265 13.32 -14.03 -3.57
C ALA A 265 12.32 -12.88 -3.43
N LEU A 266 11.40 -12.94 -2.44
CA LEU A 266 10.53 -11.81 -2.10
C LEU A 266 11.30 -10.67 -1.45
N PHE A 267 12.27 -10.98 -0.58
CA PHE A 267 13.16 -9.96 -0.03
C PHE A 267 14.04 -9.30 -1.10
N ASP A 268 14.49 -10.05 -2.11
CA ASP A 268 15.28 -9.51 -3.21
C ASP A 268 14.49 -8.46 -4.03
N ILE A 269 13.18 -8.67 -4.23
CA ILE A 269 12.30 -7.66 -4.84
C ILE A 269 12.24 -6.39 -3.98
N LEU A 270 12.18 -6.56 -2.65
CA LEU A 270 12.08 -5.46 -1.70
C LEU A 270 13.40 -4.70 -1.51
N ASP A 271 14.57 -5.31 -1.77
CA ASP A 271 15.89 -4.68 -1.68
C ASP A 271 16.34 -3.99 -2.98
N ASP A 272 15.45 -3.80 -3.97
CA ASP A 272 15.76 -3.00 -5.15
C ASP A 272 15.98 -1.52 -4.76
N ARG A 273 17.26 -1.11 -4.76
CA ARG A 273 17.73 0.25 -4.44
C ARG A 273 17.84 1.15 -5.66
N GLN A 274 17.51 0.69 -6.86
CA GLN A 274 17.71 1.45 -8.08
C GLN A 274 16.67 2.58 -8.20
N PRO A 275 17.08 3.87 -8.23
CA PRO A 275 16.15 4.96 -8.41
C PRO A 275 15.51 4.94 -9.80
N ALA A 276 14.27 5.41 -9.89
CA ALA A 276 13.60 5.57 -11.18
C ALA A 276 14.23 6.74 -11.98
N PRO A 277 14.20 6.67 -13.33
CA PRO A 277 14.63 7.78 -14.17
C PRO A 277 13.85 9.07 -13.86
N ASP A 278 14.52 10.22 -13.91
CA ASP A 278 13.92 11.53 -13.60
C ASP A 278 12.62 11.82 -14.37
N GLY A 279 12.51 11.35 -15.62
CA GLY A 279 11.32 11.53 -16.46
C GLY A 279 10.11 10.69 -16.06
N GLN A 280 10.28 9.74 -15.13
CA GLN A 280 9.22 8.86 -14.62
C GLN A 280 8.88 9.15 -13.14
N LEU A 281 9.54 10.15 -12.53
CA LEU A 281 9.26 10.54 -11.16
C LEU A 281 7.86 11.16 -11.05
N PRO A 282 7.08 10.80 -10.02
CA PRO A 282 5.80 11.44 -9.79
C PRO A 282 6.00 12.91 -9.37
N GLN A 283 4.95 13.72 -9.53
CA GLN A 283 4.93 15.12 -9.13
C GLN A 283 3.99 15.29 -7.94
N THR A 284 4.50 15.05 -6.73
CA THR A 284 3.68 15.07 -5.50
C THR A 284 3.91 16.29 -4.60
N GLY A 285 4.75 17.23 -5.05
CA GLY A 285 5.04 18.48 -4.34
C GLY A 285 6.25 18.45 -3.39
N VAL A 286 6.97 17.33 -3.29
CA VAL A 286 8.14 17.19 -2.37
C VAL A 286 9.49 17.58 -2.99
N GLY A 287 9.50 18.02 -4.25
CA GLY A 287 10.70 18.40 -5.00
C GLY A 287 11.43 17.21 -5.64
N ARG A 288 12.15 17.44 -6.74
CA ARG A 288 12.72 16.36 -7.56
C ARG A 288 13.76 15.48 -6.85
N GLU A 289 14.61 16.08 -6.02
CA GLU A 289 15.62 15.31 -5.27
C GLU A 289 14.96 14.31 -4.33
N THR A 290 13.94 14.76 -3.59
CA THR A 290 13.14 13.92 -2.71
C THR A 290 12.37 12.87 -3.49
N GLU A 291 11.75 13.21 -4.63
CA GLU A 291 11.06 12.21 -5.46
C GLU A 291 12.03 11.13 -5.94
N ARG A 292 13.25 11.50 -6.33
CA ARG A 292 14.28 10.54 -6.73
C ARG A 292 14.67 9.62 -5.57
N MET A 293 14.92 10.18 -4.40
CA MET A 293 15.26 9.43 -3.18
C MET A 293 14.15 8.45 -2.78
N LEU A 294 12.88 8.80 -2.98
CA LEU A 294 11.72 7.97 -2.61
C LEU A 294 11.25 7.00 -3.71
N SER A 295 11.87 7.06 -4.88
CA SER A 295 11.51 6.27 -6.06
C SER A 295 11.90 4.78 -6.06
N PRO A 296 12.97 4.31 -5.39
CA PRO A 296 13.26 2.88 -5.32
C PRO A 296 12.27 2.13 -4.39
N PRO A 297 12.08 0.82 -4.59
CA PRO A 297 11.48 -0.07 -3.59
C PRO A 297 12.15 0.01 -2.22
N PHE A 298 13.48 -0.11 -2.16
CA PHE A 298 14.28 0.07 -0.96
C PHE A 298 14.81 1.49 -0.88
N ILE A 299 14.43 2.23 0.15
CA ILE A 299 14.86 3.61 0.37
C ILE A 299 16.08 3.60 1.28
N ASP A 300 17.25 3.65 0.66
CA ASP A 300 18.51 3.99 1.33
C ASP A 300 18.63 5.52 1.35
N GLY A 301 17.85 6.13 2.25
CA GLY A 301 17.66 7.58 2.30
C GLY A 301 18.83 8.32 2.95
N ASP A 302 18.52 9.44 3.61
CA ASP A 302 19.54 10.22 4.30
C ASP A 302 19.72 9.73 5.76
N GLU A 303 20.39 10.52 6.59
CA GLU A 303 20.62 10.19 8.01
C GLU A 303 19.34 10.15 8.86
N ALA A 304 18.20 10.63 8.34
CA ALA A 304 16.96 10.76 9.10
C ALA A 304 15.88 9.74 8.69
N TYR A 305 15.88 9.28 7.43
CA TYR A 305 14.78 8.51 6.86
C TYR A 305 15.25 7.38 5.94
N GLY A 306 14.61 6.21 6.03
CA GLY A 306 14.83 5.11 5.08
C GLY A 306 13.94 3.90 5.34
N THR A 307 14.17 2.82 4.59
CA THR A 307 13.53 1.53 4.82
C THR A 307 14.04 0.93 6.14
N ARG A 308 13.12 0.67 7.06
CA ARG A 308 13.41 0.19 8.42
C ARG A 308 13.10 -1.29 8.62
N ALA A 309 12.13 -1.79 7.88
CA ALA A 309 11.76 -3.20 7.90
C ALA A 309 11.25 -3.63 6.54
N SER A 310 11.62 -4.83 6.12
CA SER A 310 10.97 -5.56 5.03
C SER A 310 10.22 -6.72 5.65
N THR A 311 8.95 -6.88 5.32
CA THR A 311 8.12 -7.97 5.83
C THR A 311 7.55 -8.76 4.66
N VAL A 312 7.70 -10.08 4.73
CA VAL A 312 7.11 -11.01 3.77
C VAL A 312 6.26 -12.04 4.52
N PHE A 313 5.14 -12.42 3.95
CA PHE A 313 4.42 -13.58 4.44
C PHE A 313 3.72 -14.36 3.33
N LEU A 314 3.61 -15.66 3.56
CA LEU A 314 2.97 -16.63 2.69
C LEU A 314 1.87 -17.33 3.46
N VAL A 315 0.68 -17.41 2.88
CA VAL A 315 -0.38 -18.29 3.38
C VAL A 315 -0.53 -19.43 2.41
N HIS A 316 -0.15 -20.63 2.81
CA HIS A 316 -0.29 -21.86 2.04
C HIS A 316 -1.75 -22.36 2.06
N ARG A 317 -2.22 -23.04 1.01
CA ARG A 317 -3.59 -23.60 0.93
C ARG A 317 -3.92 -24.61 2.05
N SER A 318 -2.91 -25.19 2.70
CA SER A 318 -3.11 -26.02 3.89
C SER A 318 -3.43 -25.23 5.16
N GLY A 319 -3.44 -23.89 5.10
CA GLY A 319 -3.55 -23.00 6.25
C GLY A 319 -2.22 -22.74 6.96
N ARG A 320 -1.07 -23.20 6.45
CA ARG A 320 0.23 -22.87 7.04
C ARG A 320 0.63 -21.45 6.66
N VAL A 321 1.00 -20.65 7.65
CA VAL A 321 1.59 -19.32 7.48
C VAL A 321 3.11 -19.42 7.66
N THR A 322 3.84 -18.77 6.77
CA THR A 322 5.26 -18.46 6.91
C THR A 322 5.39 -16.95 6.87
N PHE A 323 6.01 -16.35 7.89
CA PHE A 323 6.18 -14.91 8.03
C PHE A 323 7.64 -14.64 8.36
N ALA A 324 8.24 -13.65 7.70
CA ALA A 324 9.57 -13.18 8.01
C ALA A 324 9.62 -11.64 7.99
N GLU A 325 10.29 -11.04 8.96
CA GLU A 325 10.60 -9.61 8.95
C GLU A 325 12.11 -9.41 9.09
N ARG A 326 12.68 -8.64 8.15
CA ARG A 326 14.08 -8.21 8.15
C ARG A 326 14.14 -6.75 8.58
N SER A 327 14.84 -6.47 9.67
CA SER A 327 15.07 -5.13 10.20
C SER A 327 16.34 -4.52 9.61
N PHE A 328 16.35 -3.20 9.47
CA PHE A 328 17.47 -2.44 8.91
C PHE A 328 17.85 -1.26 9.79
N ASP A 329 19.15 -0.96 9.82
CA ASP A 329 19.72 0.25 10.38
C ASP A 329 20.65 0.88 9.34
N GLY A 330 20.34 2.12 8.92
CA GLY A 330 21.09 2.82 7.86
C GLY A 330 21.29 1.97 6.59
N GLY A 331 20.23 1.33 6.11
CA GLY A 331 20.27 0.49 4.91
C GLY A 331 20.96 -0.87 5.07
N THR A 332 21.47 -1.20 6.25
CA THR A 332 22.13 -2.48 6.55
C THR A 332 21.19 -3.40 7.34
N ALA A 333 21.04 -4.65 6.91
CA ALA A 333 20.22 -5.62 7.63
C ALA A 333 20.82 -5.95 9.00
N THR A 334 20.00 -5.94 10.04
CA THR A 334 20.44 -6.16 11.44
C THR A 334 19.91 -7.44 12.05
N GLU A 335 18.65 -7.79 11.78
CA GLU A 335 17.98 -8.96 12.32
C GLU A 335 16.95 -9.47 11.30
N THR A 336 16.82 -10.78 11.16
CA THR A 336 15.66 -11.41 10.52
C THR A 336 14.92 -12.24 11.56
N ARG A 337 13.61 -12.05 11.65
CA ARG A 337 12.73 -12.82 12.54
C ARG A 337 11.74 -13.63 11.74
N ASP A 338 11.79 -14.95 11.93
CA ASP A 338 10.96 -15.90 11.23
C ASP A 338 9.90 -16.51 12.16
N PHE A 339 8.69 -16.65 11.64
CA PHE A 339 7.57 -17.26 12.33
C PHE A 339 6.87 -18.23 11.38
N SER A 340 6.44 -19.37 11.92
CA SER A 340 5.56 -20.28 11.20
C SER A 340 4.50 -20.83 12.13
N PHE A 341 3.25 -20.82 11.68
CA PHE A 341 2.10 -21.29 12.43
C PHE A 341 1.00 -21.75 11.48
N ASN A 342 0.04 -22.53 11.98
CA ASN A 342 -1.16 -22.86 11.23
C ASN A 342 -2.27 -21.89 11.59
N LEU A 343 -3.04 -21.47 10.60
CA LEU A 343 -4.29 -20.74 10.81
C LEU A 343 -5.21 -21.59 11.69
N ALA A 344 -5.77 -20.96 12.72
CA ALA A 344 -6.80 -21.57 13.53
C ALA A 344 -8.00 -21.87 12.63
N SER A 345 -8.51 -23.09 12.65
CA SER A 345 -9.76 -23.42 11.99
C SER A 345 -10.86 -22.49 12.51
N PRO A 346 -11.82 -22.05 11.66
CA PRO A 346 -13.01 -21.40 12.16
C PRO A 346 -13.63 -22.32 13.20
N VAL A 347 -13.73 -21.87 14.46
CA VAL A 347 -14.54 -22.59 15.44
C VAL A 347 -15.94 -22.58 14.84
N ALA A 348 -16.47 -23.74 14.50
CA ALA A 348 -17.83 -23.84 14.00
C ALA A 348 -18.76 -23.29 15.09
N SER A 349 -19.27 -22.08 14.85
CA SER A 349 -20.25 -21.41 15.72
C SER A 349 -21.60 -22.11 15.68
#